data_AF-A0A7S3SX86-F1
#
_entry.id   AF-A0A7S3SX86-F1
#
_cell.length_a   1.000
_cell.length_b   1.000
_cell.length_c   1.000
_cell.angle_alpha   90.00
_cell.angle_beta   90.00
_cell.angle_gamma   90.00
#
_symmetry.space_group_name_H-M   'P 1'
#
loop_
_entity.id
_entity.type
_entity.pdbx_description
1 polymer ?
#
loop_
_entity_poly.entity_id
_entity_poly.type
_entity_poly.pdbx_seq_one_letter_code
_entity_poly.pdbx_strand_id
1 'polypeptide(L)'
;MATDGATLTPTSKVRAGGDTDTDDGSSDSSPDSSDGVVSEVPALSPSLPWYRRGGLHVLEPSHGLVLAAVYFTLLRELLGPSWGGLHSAYVVVVICCLLHGRLPRGAVSDARWFFCCVVMPIYFASVPLVFALPAPALSLLAALVLLILKVGVCMSVCLHRYAAHGAFKCGPVTSLAIQWIGCLANQGGSVWWAANHRCHHKFCDVDGSARDPHSPQLDGAANAFAFLSEHGTVKEEFTPRHCDGVAARVLDTFSALPCVVELCAMRALFGTAGLWASFTSGYLSQLLTLWFNVVNHATEEGEEAAPGAAPGAAPGAAPELSRAKACRATDVRSALSPNLFFECLNRLLWVGVLCGEGTHAHHHAYGSLAHRPGVDLPFHIFIRPLLALGLVWDPKLAGRDKASKVH
;
A
#
# COMPACT_ATOMS: atom_id res chain seq x y z
N MET A 1 -50.09 9.30 -7.86
CA MET A 1 -50.92 10.44 -8.32
C MET A 1 -50.19 11.71 -7.92
N ALA A 2 -49.94 12.58 -8.91
CA ALA A 2 -49.29 13.92 -8.88
C ALA A 2 -47.83 13.95 -8.36
N THR A 3 -46.75 14.09 -9.15
CA THR A 3 -46.28 15.12 -10.12
C THR A 3 -46.00 16.49 -9.51
N ASP A 4 -44.73 16.91 -9.60
CA ASP A 4 -44.22 18.23 -10.02
C ASP A 4 -42.67 18.15 -9.95
N GLY A 5 -41.84 18.49 -10.94
CA GLY A 5 -42.02 19.33 -12.12
C GLY A 5 -41.17 20.60 -11.98
N ALA A 6 -39.84 20.52 -12.10
CA ALA A 6 -38.96 21.70 -12.06
C ALA A 6 -38.22 21.89 -13.40
N THR A 7 -38.58 22.99 -14.05
CA THR A 7 -38.23 23.41 -15.41
C THR A 7 -36.97 24.27 -15.42
N LEU A 8 -36.14 24.11 -16.46
CA LEU A 8 -35.01 24.96 -16.84
C LEU A 8 -35.51 26.25 -17.52
N THR A 9 -34.83 27.38 -17.29
CA THR A 9 -34.85 28.56 -18.17
C THR A 9 -33.48 29.25 -18.25
N PRO A 10 -33.01 29.67 -19.45
CA PRO A 10 -31.76 30.39 -19.67
C PRO A 10 -31.97 31.86 -20.08
N THR A 11 -31.04 32.75 -19.73
CA THR A 11 -30.90 34.14 -20.26
C THR A 11 -29.46 34.60 -19.98
N SER A 12 -28.73 35.40 -20.76
CA SER A 12 -28.86 36.00 -22.10
C SER A 12 -27.51 36.70 -22.39
N LYS A 13 -27.05 36.72 -23.64
CA LYS A 13 -25.91 37.54 -24.12
C LYS A 13 -26.26 39.02 -24.15
N VAL A 14 -25.31 39.90 -23.82
CA VAL A 14 -25.21 41.28 -24.38
C VAL A 14 -23.73 41.62 -24.64
N ARG A 15 -23.52 42.47 -25.64
CA ARG A 15 -22.33 42.70 -26.49
C ARG A 15 -21.88 44.18 -26.39
N ALA A 16 -20.62 44.42 -26.76
CA ALA A 16 -20.09 45.56 -27.54
C ALA A 16 -19.50 46.82 -26.83
N GLY A 17 -18.40 47.29 -27.43
CA GLY A 17 -17.81 48.65 -27.39
C GLY A 17 -16.48 48.71 -26.64
N GLY A 18 -15.34 49.19 -27.16
CA GLY A 18 -14.99 49.93 -28.38
C GLY A 18 -13.94 50.99 -28.02
N ASP A 19 -12.84 51.08 -28.80
CA ASP A 19 -11.90 52.21 -29.00
C ASP A 19 -11.14 52.82 -27.78
N THR A 20 -9.94 53.41 -27.81
CA THR A 20 -8.77 53.61 -28.69
C THR A 20 -7.68 54.27 -27.80
N ASP A 21 -6.42 54.27 -28.27
CA ASP A 21 -5.35 55.26 -28.05
C ASP A 21 -4.30 55.16 -26.90
N THR A 22 -3.07 54.94 -27.38
CA THR A 22 -1.79 55.67 -27.16
C THR A 22 -1.00 55.60 -25.84
N ASP A 23 0.24 55.13 -26.05
CA ASP A 23 1.56 55.64 -25.62
C ASP A 23 2.16 55.39 -24.22
N ASP A 24 3.49 55.27 -24.30
CA ASP A 24 4.54 55.47 -23.31
C ASP A 24 4.91 54.35 -22.32
N GLY A 25 5.95 53.60 -22.71
CA GLY A 25 7.29 53.83 -22.15
C GLY A 25 7.53 53.58 -20.66
N SER A 26 8.20 52.46 -20.39
CA SER A 26 9.07 52.18 -19.22
C SER A 26 8.41 51.89 -17.87
N SER A 27 8.50 50.63 -17.44
CA SER A 27 9.09 50.29 -16.13
C SER A 27 9.22 48.77 -15.97
N ASP A 28 10.42 48.41 -15.55
CA ASP A 28 10.89 47.18 -14.95
C ASP A 28 9.82 46.43 -14.12
N SER A 29 9.52 45.18 -14.47
CA SER A 29 8.96 44.20 -13.51
C SER A 29 9.02 42.77 -14.07
N SER A 30 9.73 41.92 -13.33
CA SER A 30 9.79 40.47 -13.51
C SER A 30 8.38 39.84 -13.51
N PRO A 31 8.09 38.82 -14.34
CA PRO A 31 6.85 38.07 -14.19
C PRO A 31 7.01 37.03 -13.09
N ASP A 32 6.58 37.39 -11.88
CA ASP A 32 6.19 36.41 -10.85
C ASP A 32 4.92 35.71 -11.37
N SER A 33 5.12 34.59 -12.05
CA SER A 33 4.04 33.66 -12.42
C SER A 33 4.02 32.51 -11.41
N SER A 34 3.73 32.85 -10.16
CA SER A 34 3.25 31.89 -9.18
C SER A 34 1.75 31.64 -9.39
N ASP A 35 1.41 31.01 -10.52
CA ASP A 35 0.19 30.22 -10.61
C ASP A 35 0.41 28.97 -9.75
N GLY A 36 0.30 29.19 -8.44
CA GLY A 36 0.24 28.13 -7.45
C GLY A 36 -1.00 27.31 -7.74
N VAL A 37 -0.79 26.13 -8.33
CA VAL A 37 -1.75 25.03 -8.28
C VAL A 37 -1.93 24.70 -6.79
N VAL A 38 -2.91 25.34 -6.16
CA VAL A 38 -3.40 24.94 -4.86
C VAL A 38 -3.96 23.54 -5.06
N SER A 39 -3.18 22.55 -4.63
CA SER A 39 -3.61 21.17 -4.54
C SER A 39 -4.79 21.11 -3.59
N GLU A 40 -6.01 21.14 -4.12
CA GLU A 40 -7.22 20.90 -3.34
C GLU A 40 -7.12 19.47 -2.79
N VAL A 41 -6.87 19.36 -1.48
CA VAL A 41 -7.03 18.11 -0.73
C VAL A 41 -8.46 17.63 -0.98
N PRO A 42 -8.68 16.44 -1.61
CA PRO A 42 -10.02 16.02 -1.95
C PRO A 42 -10.87 15.93 -0.68
N ALA A 43 -11.95 16.72 -0.65
CA ALA A 43 -12.89 16.76 0.45
C ALA A 43 -13.39 15.32 0.77
N LEU A 44 -13.39 14.97 2.07
CA LEU A 44 -14.02 13.77 2.62
C LEU A 44 -15.34 13.48 1.89
N SER A 45 -15.58 12.24 1.46
CA SER A 45 -16.87 11.79 0.87
C SER A 45 -18.03 12.30 1.75
N PRO A 46 -18.70 13.42 1.39
CA PRO A 46 -19.52 14.16 2.35
C PRO A 46 -20.82 13.42 2.67
N SER A 47 -21.18 12.45 1.83
CA SER A 47 -22.47 11.76 1.83
C SER A 47 -22.56 10.62 2.85
N LEU A 48 -21.42 10.11 3.37
CA LEU A 48 -21.41 9.00 4.33
C LEU A 48 -21.09 9.47 5.76
N PRO A 49 -21.70 8.86 6.79
CA PRO A 49 -21.28 9.06 8.18
C PRO A 49 -19.82 8.69 8.39
N TRP A 50 -19.08 9.42 9.22
CA TRP A 50 -17.63 9.27 9.40
C TRP A 50 -17.19 7.83 9.72
N TYR A 51 -17.98 7.11 10.52
CA TYR A 51 -17.71 5.72 10.93
C TYR A 51 -17.89 4.68 9.81
N ARG A 52 -18.25 5.12 8.59
CA ARG A 52 -18.48 4.28 7.40
C ARG A 52 -17.85 4.87 6.14
N ARG A 53 -16.96 5.86 6.25
CA ARG A 53 -16.29 6.44 5.08
C ARG A 53 -15.20 5.52 4.53
N GLY A 54 -14.60 4.69 5.40
CA GLY A 54 -13.38 3.96 5.11
C GLY A 54 -12.15 4.87 5.02
N GLY A 55 -10.97 4.29 4.88
CA GLY A 55 -9.71 5.00 4.75
C GLY A 55 -8.95 5.20 6.05
N LEU A 56 -7.72 5.69 5.90
CA LEU A 56 -6.75 5.82 6.98
C LEU A 56 -6.96 7.05 7.88
N HIS A 57 -7.86 7.97 7.52
CA HIS A 57 -8.09 9.21 8.27
C HIS A 57 -8.50 9.02 9.75
N VAL A 58 -9.11 7.88 10.11
CA VAL A 58 -9.39 7.52 11.53
C VAL A 58 -8.20 6.82 12.18
N LEU A 59 -7.35 6.21 11.37
CA LEU A 59 -6.35 5.26 11.80
C LEU A 59 -4.96 5.86 11.95
N GLU A 60 -4.66 6.98 11.31
CA GLU A 60 -3.36 7.65 11.41
C GLU A 60 -2.95 7.90 12.88
N PRO A 61 -3.83 8.42 13.77
CA PRO A 61 -3.49 8.53 15.19
C PRO A 61 -3.43 7.17 15.90
N SER A 62 -4.27 6.21 15.49
CA SER A 62 -4.35 4.89 16.12
C SER A 62 -3.11 4.03 15.89
N HIS A 63 -2.49 4.10 14.69
CA HIS A 63 -1.25 3.37 14.41
C HIS A 63 -0.10 3.89 15.27
N GLY A 64 -0.01 5.21 15.46
CA GLY A 64 0.98 5.82 16.36
C GLY A 64 0.80 5.38 17.81
N LEU A 65 -0.44 5.35 18.31
CA LEU A 65 -0.75 4.90 19.67
C LEU A 65 -0.46 3.41 19.86
N VAL A 66 -0.87 2.55 18.92
CA VAL A 66 -0.60 1.11 18.98
C VAL A 66 0.90 0.86 18.92
N LEU A 67 1.62 1.54 18.02
CA LEU A 67 3.07 1.47 17.93
C LEU A 67 3.73 1.83 19.25
N ALA A 68 3.40 2.99 19.81
CA ALA A 68 3.96 3.46 21.07
C ALA A 68 3.66 2.48 22.23
N ALA A 69 2.41 2.03 22.34
CA ALA A 69 1.97 1.13 23.41
C ALA A 69 2.67 -0.25 23.34
N VAL A 70 2.75 -0.86 22.15
CA VAL A 70 3.42 -2.15 21.97
C VAL A 70 4.91 -2.02 22.20
N TYR A 71 5.55 -1.01 21.61
CA TYR A 71 6.98 -0.80 21.74
C TYR A 71 7.39 -0.52 23.19
N PHE A 72 6.66 0.35 23.89
CA PHE A 72 6.83 0.58 25.33
C PHE A 72 6.70 -0.71 26.14
N THR A 73 5.68 -1.52 25.82
CA THR A 73 5.45 -2.81 26.50
C THR A 73 6.63 -3.76 26.30
N LEU A 74 7.13 -3.90 25.07
CA LEU A 74 8.28 -4.74 24.74
C LEU A 74 9.54 -4.27 25.47
N LEU A 75 9.84 -2.98 25.43
CA LEU A 75 11.01 -2.42 26.10
C LEU A 75 10.97 -2.66 27.61
N ARG A 76 9.84 -2.35 28.26
CA ARG A 76 9.67 -2.50 29.70
C ARG A 76 9.87 -3.94 30.16
N GLU A 77 9.34 -4.90 29.40
CA GLU A 77 9.36 -6.31 29.77
C GLU A 77 10.68 -7.01 29.45
N LEU A 78 11.32 -6.65 28.34
CA LEU A 78 12.53 -7.31 27.88
C LEU A 78 13.80 -6.71 28.48
N LEU A 79 13.80 -5.39 28.71
CA LEU A 79 15.00 -4.68 29.18
C LEU A 79 14.94 -4.33 30.67
N GLY A 80 13.78 -4.54 31.33
CA GLY A 80 13.62 -4.22 32.75
C GLY A 80 14.04 -2.78 33.05
N PRO A 81 14.68 -2.47 34.19
CA PRO A 81 15.10 -1.11 34.55
C PRO A 81 16.03 -0.40 33.54
N SER A 82 16.80 -1.16 32.74
CA SER A 82 17.76 -0.61 31.77
C SER A 82 17.09 0.04 30.55
N TRP A 83 15.78 -0.17 30.37
CA TRP A 83 15.02 0.39 29.25
C TRP A 83 15.06 1.91 29.20
N GLY A 84 15.09 2.60 30.35
CA GLY A 84 15.03 4.06 30.43
C GLY A 84 16.22 4.73 29.72
N GLY A 85 17.44 4.23 29.93
CA GLY A 85 18.64 4.77 29.29
C GLY A 85 18.68 4.52 27.78
N LEU A 86 18.24 3.35 27.34
CA LEU A 86 18.17 2.97 25.92
C LEU A 86 17.07 3.74 25.19
N HIS A 87 15.93 3.98 25.84
CA HIS A 87 14.84 4.79 25.31
C HIS A 87 15.27 6.25 25.16
N SER A 88 15.96 6.83 26.15
CA SER A 88 16.53 8.17 26.04
C SER A 88 17.55 8.27 24.90
N ALA A 89 18.44 7.28 24.74
CA ALA A 89 19.38 7.24 23.62
C ALA A 89 18.66 7.15 22.26
N TYR A 90 17.61 6.32 22.15
CA TYR A 90 16.78 6.21 20.96
C TYR A 90 16.06 7.53 20.61
N VAL A 91 15.45 8.18 21.61
CA VAL A 91 14.81 9.49 21.44
C VAL A 91 15.82 10.55 20.99
N VAL A 92 17.04 10.54 21.54
CA VAL A 92 18.12 11.42 21.09
C VAL A 92 18.49 11.14 19.64
N VAL A 93 18.61 9.88 19.21
CA VAL A 93 18.87 9.54 17.80
C VAL A 93 17.74 10.03 16.90
N VAL A 94 16.47 9.81 17.28
CA VAL A 94 15.32 10.33 16.52
C VAL A 94 15.38 11.85 16.44
N ILE A 95 15.61 12.56 17.55
CA ILE A 95 15.76 14.03 17.56
C ILE A 95 16.93 14.47 16.67
N CYS A 96 18.08 13.79 16.73
CA CYS A 96 19.21 14.08 15.84
C CYS A 96 18.84 13.84 14.36
N CYS A 97 18.13 12.76 14.05
CA CYS A 97 17.61 12.51 12.69
C CYS A 97 16.62 13.59 12.25
N LEU A 98 15.78 14.08 13.16
CA LEU A 98 14.83 15.16 12.89
C LEU A 98 15.55 16.50 12.65
N LEU A 99 16.59 16.80 13.43
CA LEU A 99 17.36 18.05 13.35
C LEU A 99 18.37 18.08 12.20
N HIS A 100 18.95 16.94 11.83
CA HIS A 100 19.96 16.80 10.77
C HIS A 100 19.40 16.26 9.46
N GLY A 101 18.17 15.74 9.45
CA GLY A 101 17.48 15.28 8.26
C GLY A 101 17.23 16.44 7.31
N ARG A 102 18.08 16.58 6.29
CA ARG A 102 17.80 17.49 5.18
C ARG A 102 16.64 16.91 4.38
N LEU A 103 15.58 17.69 4.18
CA LEU A 103 14.53 17.37 3.22
C LEU A 103 15.22 17.02 1.88
N PRO A 104 14.96 15.83 1.30
CA PRO A 104 15.42 15.52 -0.04
C PRO A 104 14.97 16.63 -1.01
N ARG A 105 15.81 16.96 -2.00
CA ARG A 105 15.42 17.93 -3.03
C ARG A 105 14.20 17.37 -3.79
N GLY A 106 13.10 18.13 -3.81
CA GLY A 106 11.77 17.67 -4.24
C GLY A 106 10.95 17.29 -3.01
N ALA A 107 10.11 18.21 -2.55
CA ALA A 107 9.49 18.23 -1.23
C ALA A 107 8.78 16.91 -0.86
N VAL A 108 9.40 16.13 0.01
CA VAL A 108 8.68 15.16 0.85
C VAL A 108 7.80 15.98 1.79
N SER A 109 6.49 15.79 1.78
CA SER A 109 5.63 16.48 2.74
C SER A 109 6.00 16.12 4.18
N ASP A 110 5.64 16.98 5.13
CA ASP A 110 5.92 16.78 6.56
C ASP A 110 5.45 15.40 7.07
N ALA A 111 4.33 14.88 6.54
CA ALA A 111 3.75 13.59 6.92
C ALA A 111 4.55 12.39 6.41
N ARG A 112 5.03 12.44 5.16
CA ARG A 112 5.86 11.38 4.57
C ARG A 112 7.25 11.34 5.20
N TRP A 113 7.79 12.51 5.52
CA TRP A 113 9.06 12.63 6.22
C TRP A 113 8.96 12.10 7.65
N PHE A 114 7.86 12.38 8.36
CA PHE A 114 7.60 11.79 9.69
C PHE A 114 7.59 10.26 9.65
N PHE A 115 6.91 9.65 8.67
CA PHE A 115 6.91 8.19 8.52
C PHE A 115 8.33 7.65 8.31
N CYS A 116 9.09 8.27 7.41
CA CYS A 116 10.46 7.87 7.08
C CYS A 116 11.47 8.03 8.22
N CYS A 117 11.43 9.15 8.93
CA CYS A 117 12.45 9.53 9.89
C CYS A 117 12.10 9.19 11.34
N VAL A 118 10.82 8.91 11.65
CA VAL A 118 10.36 8.63 13.02
C VAL A 118 9.79 7.23 13.12
N VAL A 119 8.79 6.89 12.30
CA VAL A 119 8.06 5.62 12.42
C VAL A 119 8.95 4.42 12.07
N MET A 120 9.67 4.50 10.94
CA MET A 120 10.51 3.40 10.47
C MET A 120 11.68 3.05 11.39
N PRO A 121 12.41 4.02 11.98
CA PRO A 121 13.41 3.71 12.99
C PRO A 121 12.85 2.97 14.22
N ILE A 122 11.61 3.25 14.65
CA ILE A 122 10.99 2.56 15.81
C ILE A 122 10.81 1.08 15.47
N TYR A 123 10.31 0.81 14.26
CA TYR A 123 10.16 -0.53 13.74
C TYR A 123 11.50 -1.30 13.75
N PHE A 124 12.56 -0.70 13.21
CA PHE A 124 13.87 -1.35 13.16
C PHE A 124 14.50 -1.54 14.54
N ALA A 125 14.34 -0.58 15.45
CA ALA A 125 14.83 -0.68 16.81
C ALA A 125 14.17 -1.80 17.62
N SER A 126 13.01 -2.32 17.17
CA SER A 126 12.40 -3.50 17.78
C SER A 126 13.05 -4.83 17.38
N VAL A 127 13.79 -4.89 16.26
CA VAL A 127 14.40 -6.14 15.76
C VAL A 127 15.44 -6.71 16.75
N PRO A 128 16.38 -5.92 17.30
CA PRO A 128 17.35 -6.41 18.27
C PRO A 128 16.74 -6.93 19.58
N LEU A 129 15.48 -6.57 19.90
CA LEU A 129 14.81 -7.05 21.12
C LEU A 129 14.62 -8.57 21.13
N VAL A 130 14.74 -9.23 19.97
CA VAL A 130 14.69 -10.68 19.87
C VAL A 130 15.73 -11.38 20.74
N PHE A 131 16.91 -10.77 20.93
CA PHE A 131 17.98 -11.35 21.74
C PHE A 131 17.70 -11.33 23.24
N ALA A 132 16.71 -10.53 23.67
CA ALA A 132 16.22 -10.53 25.05
C ALA A 132 15.07 -11.52 25.28
N LEU A 133 14.59 -12.21 24.23
CA LEU A 133 13.55 -13.21 24.36
C LEU A 133 14.11 -14.57 24.82
N PRO A 134 13.32 -15.40 25.53
CA PRO A 134 13.79 -16.71 26.01
C PRO A 134 14.23 -17.68 24.91
N ALA A 135 13.64 -17.59 23.72
CA ALA A 135 13.94 -18.45 22.57
C ALA A 135 14.10 -17.62 21.28
N PRO A 136 15.21 -16.87 21.10
CA PRO A 136 15.38 -15.91 20.01
C PRO A 136 15.21 -16.53 18.62
N ALA A 137 15.78 -17.73 18.39
CA ALA A 137 15.69 -18.41 17.10
C ALA A 137 14.26 -18.83 16.75
N LEU A 138 13.50 -19.33 17.72
CA LEU A 138 12.09 -19.69 17.52
C LEU A 138 11.24 -18.43 17.28
N SER A 139 11.49 -17.35 18.00
CA SER A 139 10.82 -16.06 17.79
C SER A 139 11.09 -15.51 16.39
N LEU A 140 12.34 -15.56 15.90
CA LEU A 140 12.69 -15.17 14.53
C LEU A 140 11.96 -16.01 13.49
N LEU A 141 11.94 -17.33 13.68
CA LEU A 141 11.22 -18.24 12.77
C LEU A 141 9.72 -17.93 12.76
N ALA A 142 9.11 -17.72 13.93
CA ALA A 142 7.71 -17.34 14.04
C ALA A 142 7.41 -16.02 13.34
N ALA A 143 8.25 -15.00 13.54
CA ALA A 143 8.12 -13.71 12.86
C ALA A 143 8.27 -13.85 11.34
N LEU A 144 9.18 -14.69 10.85
CA LEU A 144 9.35 -14.95 9.42
C LEU A 144 8.15 -15.66 8.80
N VAL A 145 7.61 -16.68 9.48
CA VAL A 145 6.41 -17.38 9.02
C VAL A 145 5.21 -16.43 8.99
N LEU A 146 5.02 -15.63 10.04
CA LEU A 146 3.97 -14.61 10.08
C LEU A 146 4.17 -13.54 9.00
N LEU A 147 5.41 -13.14 8.70
CA LEU A 147 5.71 -12.22 7.61
C LEU A 147 5.26 -12.78 6.27
N ILE A 148 5.59 -14.04 5.96
CA ILE A 148 5.17 -14.72 4.73
C ILE A 148 3.65 -14.82 4.65
N LEU A 149 2.97 -15.12 5.76
CA LEU A 149 1.51 -15.18 5.82
C LEU A 149 0.85 -13.80 5.67
N LYS A 150 1.43 -12.74 6.26
CA LYS A 150 0.91 -11.38 6.14
C LYS A 150 1.10 -10.82 4.73
N VAL A 151 2.26 -11.00 4.13
CA VAL A 151 2.51 -10.60 2.74
C VAL A 151 1.67 -11.45 1.78
N GLY A 152 1.67 -12.77 1.96
CA GLY A 152 1.03 -13.70 1.04
C GLY A 152 -0.49 -13.75 1.16
N VAL A 153 -1.02 -13.92 2.36
CA VAL A 153 -2.48 -14.06 2.56
C VAL A 153 -3.11 -12.69 2.75
N CYS A 154 -2.64 -11.91 3.72
CA CYS A 154 -3.32 -10.68 4.12
C CYS A 154 -3.22 -9.63 3.00
N MET A 155 -2.01 -9.32 2.53
CA MET A 155 -1.82 -8.36 1.44
C MET A 155 -2.15 -9.00 0.08
N SER A 156 -1.40 -10.02 -0.36
CA SER A 156 -1.49 -10.53 -1.74
C SER A 156 -2.85 -11.15 -2.07
N VAL A 157 -3.41 -12.00 -1.20
CA VAL A 157 -4.73 -12.59 -1.49
C VAL A 157 -5.87 -11.64 -1.14
N CYS A 158 -5.93 -11.15 0.10
CA CYS A 158 -7.13 -10.46 0.59
C CYS A 158 -7.25 -9.03 0.05
N LEU A 159 -6.21 -8.20 0.23
CA LEU A 159 -6.23 -6.81 -0.26
C LEU A 159 -6.07 -6.77 -1.80
N HIS A 160 -5.12 -7.51 -2.32
CA HIS A 160 -4.71 -7.38 -3.71
C HIS A 160 -5.57 -8.21 -4.68
N ARG A 161 -5.54 -9.54 -4.62
CA ARG A 161 -6.28 -10.39 -5.58
C ARG A 161 -7.79 -10.30 -5.38
N TYR A 162 -8.28 -10.35 -4.15
CA TYR A 162 -9.70 -10.31 -3.87
C TYR A 162 -10.25 -8.88 -3.94
N ALA A 163 -9.84 -7.97 -3.05
CA ALA A 163 -10.46 -6.65 -2.98
C ALA A 163 -10.13 -5.78 -4.20
N ALA A 164 -8.87 -5.67 -4.62
CA ALA A 164 -8.55 -4.83 -5.78
C ALA A 164 -9.00 -5.47 -7.10
N HIS A 165 -8.77 -6.77 -7.29
CA HIS A 165 -8.90 -7.39 -8.62
C HIS A 165 -10.12 -8.31 -8.81
N GLY A 166 -10.85 -8.64 -7.74
CA GLY A 166 -11.99 -9.55 -7.82
C GLY A 166 -11.61 -10.88 -8.48
N ALA A 167 -10.48 -11.46 -8.06
CA ALA A 167 -9.88 -12.63 -8.69
C ALA A 167 -10.69 -13.92 -8.50
N PHE A 168 -11.58 -13.94 -7.51
CA PHE A 168 -12.53 -14.99 -7.22
C PHE A 168 -13.76 -14.39 -6.52
N LYS A 169 -14.82 -15.18 -6.41
CA LYS A 169 -16.07 -14.80 -5.75
C LYS A 169 -16.22 -15.51 -4.41
N CYS A 170 -16.99 -14.92 -3.51
CA CYS A 170 -17.35 -15.53 -2.24
C CYS A 170 -18.65 -14.92 -1.68
N GLY A 171 -19.26 -15.57 -0.69
CA GLY A 171 -20.46 -15.06 -0.03
C GLY A 171 -20.14 -13.88 0.91
N PRO A 172 -21.16 -13.13 1.40
CA PRO A 172 -20.94 -11.92 2.19
C PRO A 172 -20.19 -12.16 3.51
N VAL A 173 -20.42 -13.30 4.17
CA VAL A 173 -19.71 -13.67 5.41
C VAL A 173 -18.22 -13.93 5.11
N THR A 174 -17.93 -14.77 4.10
CA THR A 174 -16.56 -15.02 3.66
C THR A 174 -15.88 -13.75 3.17
N SER A 175 -16.60 -12.87 2.48
CA SER A 175 -16.10 -11.58 2.03
C SER A 175 -15.65 -10.72 3.22
N LEU A 176 -16.49 -10.59 4.25
CA LEU A 176 -16.12 -9.82 5.44
C LEU A 176 -14.94 -10.44 6.20
N ALA A 177 -14.89 -11.78 6.29
CA ALA A 177 -13.76 -12.48 6.91
C ALA A 177 -12.45 -12.28 6.14
N ILE A 178 -12.47 -12.36 4.81
CA ILE A 178 -11.31 -12.06 3.95
C ILE A 178 -10.88 -10.61 4.15
N GLN A 179 -11.81 -9.66 4.24
CA GLN A 179 -11.48 -8.26 4.48
C GLN A 179 -10.86 -8.03 5.86
N TRP A 180 -11.34 -8.74 6.90
CA TRP A 180 -10.74 -8.73 8.23
C TRP A 180 -9.30 -9.25 8.22
N ILE A 181 -9.07 -10.38 7.54
CA ILE A 181 -7.74 -10.95 7.36
C ILE A 181 -6.85 -9.97 6.57
N GLY A 182 -7.39 -9.29 5.56
CA GLY A 182 -6.67 -8.27 4.79
C GLY A 182 -6.10 -7.15 5.65
N CYS A 183 -6.86 -6.68 6.65
CA CYS A 183 -6.39 -5.65 7.57
C CYS A 183 -5.11 -6.04 8.35
N LEU A 184 -4.88 -7.34 8.59
CA LEU A 184 -3.68 -7.85 9.28
C LEU A 184 -2.37 -7.65 8.51
N ALA A 185 -2.45 -7.21 7.24
CA ALA A 185 -1.31 -6.73 6.46
C ALA A 185 -0.77 -5.37 6.96
N ASN A 186 -1.46 -4.75 7.92
CA ASN A 186 -1.13 -3.45 8.50
C ASN A 186 -1.05 -2.33 7.44
N GLN A 187 -1.98 -2.33 6.47
CA GLN A 187 -2.01 -1.40 5.34
C GLN A 187 -3.38 -0.75 5.14
N GLY A 188 -4.15 -0.59 6.21
CA GLY A 188 -5.50 -0.06 6.12
C GLY A 188 -6.55 -1.11 5.76
N GLY A 189 -7.75 -0.63 5.47
CA GLY A 189 -8.89 -1.46 5.09
C GLY A 189 -8.88 -1.86 3.61
N SER A 190 -9.62 -2.93 3.31
CA SER A 190 -9.68 -3.53 1.96
C SER A 190 -10.28 -2.62 0.90
N VAL A 191 -11.30 -1.82 1.24
CA VAL A 191 -11.96 -0.90 0.29
C VAL A 191 -11.03 0.25 -0.06
N TRP A 192 -10.42 0.85 0.95
CA TRP A 192 -9.46 1.94 0.76
C TRP A 192 -8.22 1.50 -0.01
N TRP A 193 -7.61 0.38 0.40
CA TRP A 193 -6.41 -0.14 -0.24
C TRP A 193 -6.68 -0.49 -1.70
N ALA A 194 -7.80 -1.18 -1.98
CA ALA A 194 -8.21 -1.54 -3.34
C ALA A 194 -8.49 -0.32 -4.21
N ALA A 195 -9.11 0.74 -3.66
CA ALA A 195 -9.37 1.97 -4.41
C ALA A 195 -8.07 2.67 -4.83
N ASN A 196 -7.07 2.71 -3.94
CA ASN A 196 -5.75 3.24 -4.26
C ASN A 196 -5.02 2.38 -5.30
N HIS A 197 -5.03 1.05 -5.14
CA HIS A 197 -4.41 0.13 -6.10
C HIS A 197 -5.02 0.23 -7.50
N ARG A 198 -6.35 0.37 -7.58
CA ARG A 198 -7.06 0.55 -8.86
C ARG A 198 -6.78 1.91 -9.49
N CYS A 199 -6.62 2.95 -8.66
CA CYS A 199 -6.19 4.27 -9.13
C CYS A 199 -4.79 4.20 -9.74
N HIS A 200 -3.87 3.50 -9.07
CA HIS A 200 -2.55 3.19 -9.58
C HIS A 200 -2.62 2.43 -10.92
N HIS A 201 -3.36 1.33 -11.03
CA HIS A 201 -3.54 0.60 -12.30
C HIS A 201 -4.01 1.50 -13.46
N LYS A 202 -4.90 2.46 -13.19
CA LYS A 202 -5.44 3.36 -14.22
C LYS A 202 -4.44 4.43 -14.63
N PHE A 203 -3.69 4.98 -13.68
CA PHE A 203 -2.84 6.16 -13.86
C PHE A 203 -1.35 5.89 -13.67
N CYS A 204 -0.92 4.63 -13.63
CA CYS A 204 0.47 4.23 -13.38
C CYS A 204 1.43 5.04 -14.25
N ASP A 205 2.27 5.84 -13.60
CA ASP A 205 3.32 6.66 -14.23
C ASP A 205 2.86 7.47 -15.46
N VAL A 206 1.62 7.96 -15.44
CA VAL A 206 1.11 8.83 -16.50
C VAL A 206 1.51 10.28 -16.22
N ASP A 207 2.42 10.82 -17.06
CA ASP A 207 2.87 12.21 -17.01
C ASP A 207 1.70 13.19 -16.89
N GLY A 208 1.84 14.19 -16.02
CA GLY A 208 0.85 15.23 -15.80
C GLY A 208 -0.36 14.81 -14.95
N SER A 209 -0.43 13.57 -14.46
CA SER A 209 -1.45 13.14 -13.50
C SER A 209 -0.84 12.83 -12.13
N ALA A 210 -1.05 13.72 -11.15
CA ALA A 210 -0.69 13.48 -9.73
C ALA A 210 -1.67 12.51 -9.04
N ARG A 211 -2.24 11.55 -9.77
CA ARG A 211 -3.34 10.69 -9.31
C ARG A 211 -2.89 9.29 -8.91
N ASP A 212 -1.82 8.78 -9.53
CA ASP A 212 -1.16 7.57 -9.07
C ASP A 212 -0.66 7.79 -7.64
N PRO A 213 -1.18 7.06 -6.64
CA PRO A 213 -0.81 7.29 -5.26
C PRO A 213 0.67 7.03 -4.98
N HIS A 214 1.37 6.21 -5.78
CA HIS A 214 2.73 5.79 -5.45
C HIS A 214 3.64 5.67 -6.68
N SER A 215 3.61 6.66 -7.58
CA SER A 215 4.54 6.72 -8.71
C SER A 215 5.93 7.17 -8.24
N PRO A 216 6.96 6.31 -8.24
CA PRO A 216 8.31 6.74 -7.92
C PRO A 216 8.92 7.64 -9.02
N GLN A 217 8.41 7.56 -10.26
CA GLN A 217 8.85 8.40 -11.35
C GLN A 217 8.39 9.85 -11.17
N LEU A 218 7.14 10.05 -10.79
CA LEU A 218 6.52 11.38 -10.70
C LEU A 218 6.72 12.02 -9.34
N ASP A 219 6.72 11.22 -8.27
CA ASP A 219 6.74 11.70 -6.88
C ASP A 219 8.10 11.45 -6.19
N GLY A 220 8.95 10.61 -6.76
CA GLY A 220 10.20 10.18 -6.16
C GLY A 220 10.03 8.97 -5.23
N ALA A 221 11.10 8.20 -5.07
CA ALA A 221 11.08 6.91 -4.39
C ALA A 221 10.61 6.93 -2.93
N ALA A 222 11.09 7.89 -2.14
CA ALA A 222 10.73 8.01 -0.73
C ALA A 222 9.25 8.40 -0.54
N ASN A 223 8.74 9.21 -1.47
CA ASN A 223 7.36 9.68 -1.48
C ASN A 223 6.38 8.57 -1.88
N ALA A 224 6.70 7.85 -2.97
CA ALA A 224 5.98 6.66 -3.39
C ALA A 224 5.96 5.58 -2.30
N PHE A 225 7.07 5.40 -1.58
CA PHE A 225 7.15 4.49 -0.44
C PHE A 225 6.22 4.87 0.71
N ALA A 226 6.11 6.17 1.03
CA ALA A 226 5.32 6.69 2.14
C ALA A 226 3.89 7.13 1.75
N PHE A 227 3.35 6.65 0.63
CA PHE A 227 2.08 7.16 0.08
C PHE A 227 0.87 7.05 1.02
N LEU A 228 0.88 6.05 1.92
CA LEU A 228 -0.19 5.85 2.90
C LEU A 228 -0.43 7.10 3.77
N SER A 229 0.61 7.93 3.97
CA SER A 229 0.58 9.14 4.81
C SER A 229 -0.15 10.33 4.19
N GLU A 230 -0.46 10.31 2.89
CA GLU A 230 -1.17 11.42 2.21
C GLU A 230 -2.51 11.02 1.63
N HIS A 231 -2.71 9.74 1.31
CA HIS A 231 -3.94 9.25 0.69
C HIS A 231 -4.97 8.79 1.72
N GLY A 232 -5.26 9.58 2.75
CA GLY A 232 -6.06 9.16 3.92
C GLY A 232 -7.54 8.83 3.65
N THR A 233 -8.09 9.22 2.50
CA THR A 233 -9.52 9.03 2.15
C THR A 233 -9.71 7.98 1.06
N VAL A 234 -10.90 7.38 1.00
CA VAL A 234 -11.25 6.44 -0.08
C VAL A 234 -11.50 7.20 -1.38
N LYS A 235 -10.80 6.80 -2.46
CA LYS A 235 -11.07 7.29 -3.80
C LYS A 235 -12.34 6.62 -4.35
N GLU A 236 -13.50 7.24 -4.09
CA GLU A 236 -14.83 6.61 -4.30
C GLU A 236 -15.04 6.07 -5.73
N GLU A 237 -14.50 6.76 -6.74
CA GLU A 237 -14.58 6.35 -8.15
C GLU A 237 -13.88 5.01 -8.44
N PHE A 238 -12.97 4.56 -7.58
CA PHE A 238 -12.18 3.32 -7.72
C PHE A 238 -12.62 2.20 -6.79
N THR A 239 -13.68 2.39 -6.02
CA THR A 239 -14.12 1.45 -5.01
C THR A 239 -14.44 0.05 -5.56
N PRO A 240 -14.03 -1.02 -4.85
CA PRO A 240 -14.34 -2.40 -5.21
C PRO A 240 -15.80 -2.77 -4.92
N ARG A 241 -16.70 -2.45 -5.86
CA ARG A 241 -18.15 -2.70 -5.75
C ARG A 241 -18.52 -4.12 -5.31
N HIS A 242 -17.73 -5.14 -5.63
CA HIS A 242 -18.04 -6.53 -5.24
C HIS A 242 -17.81 -6.83 -3.75
N CYS A 243 -17.05 -6.00 -3.04
CA CYS A 243 -16.81 -6.13 -1.60
C CYS A 243 -17.09 -4.83 -0.83
N ASP A 244 -17.77 -3.87 -1.46
CA ASP A 244 -18.15 -2.59 -0.86
C ASP A 244 -19.56 -2.67 -0.26
N GLY A 245 -19.64 -2.69 1.07
CA GLY A 245 -20.89 -2.75 1.81
C GLY A 245 -20.76 -2.10 3.19
N VAL A 246 -21.87 -2.02 3.94
CA VAL A 246 -21.92 -1.35 5.25
C VAL A 246 -20.87 -1.88 6.21
N ALA A 247 -20.84 -3.20 6.42
CA ALA A 247 -19.90 -3.84 7.34
C ALA A 247 -18.45 -3.69 6.88
N ALA A 248 -18.20 -3.81 5.57
CA ALA A 248 -16.90 -3.60 4.97
C ALA A 248 -16.39 -2.18 5.23
N ARG A 249 -17.22 -1.16 5.03
CA ARG A 249 -16.87 0.25 5.28
C ARG A 249 -16.63 0.57 6.74
N VAL A 250 -17.39 -0.03 7.66
CA VAL A 250 -17.12 0.08 9.11
C VAL A 250 -15.77 -0.55 9.45
N LEU A 251 -15.53 -1.77 8.99
CA LEU A 251 -14.24 -2.45 9.18
C LEU A 251 -13.09 -1.64 8.57
N ASP A 252 -13.30 -1.06 7.39
CA ASP A 252 -12.31 -0.25 6.69
C ASP A 252 -11.95 1.02 7.48
N THR A 253 -12.94 1.70 8.07
CA THR A 253 -12.72 2.84 8.97
C THR A 253 -11.96 2.43 10.23
N PHE A 254 -12.23 1.24 10.78
CA PHE A 254 -11.61 0.73 12.01
C PHE A 254 -10.57 -0.36 11.72
N SER A 255 -9.85 -0.28 10.61
CA SER A 255 -9.00 -1.39 10.15
C SER A 255 -7.79 -1.70 11.04
N ALA A 256 -7.46 -0.86 12.03
CA ALA A 256 -6.46 -1.20 13.06
C ALA A 256 -7.01 -2.20 14.08
N LEU A 257 -8.33 -2.32 14.23
CA LEU A 257 -8.95 -3.22 15.21
C LEU A 257 -8.53 -4.68 15.00
N PRO A 258 -8.57 -5.26 13.78
CA PRO A 258 -8.00 -6.58 13.52
C PRO A 258 -6.55 -6.74 13.99
N CYS A 259 -5.69 -5.76 13.72
CA CYS A 259 -4.28 -5.79 14.15
C CYS A 259 -4.16 -5.75 15.69
N VAL A 260 -4.93 -4.90 16.36
CA VAL A 260 -4.94 -4.82 17.83
C VAL A 260 -5.42 -6.14 18.44
N VAL A 261 -6.48 -6.73 17.88
CA VAL A 261 -6.99 -8.03 18.32
C VAL A 261 -5.92 -9.12 18.15
N GLU A 262 -5.22 -9.15 17.01
CA GLU A 262 -4.10 -10.07 16.77
C GLU A 262 -2.98 -9.87 17.81
N LEU A 263 -2.53 -8.63 18.01
CA LEU A 263 -1.46 -8.31 18.98
C LEU A 263 -1.83 -8.74 20.41
N CYS A 264 -3.05 -8.45 20.84
CA CYS A 264 -3.57 -8.87 22.14
C CYS A 264 -3.67 -10.40 22.25
N ALA A 265 -4.15 -11.08 21.21
CA ALA A 265 -4.26 -12.53 21.19
C ALA A 265 -2.89 -13.21 21.23
N MET A 266 -1.95 -12.75 20.40
CA MET A 266 -0.58 -13.28 20.36
C MET A 266 0.15 -13.05 21.67
N ARG A 267 -0.10 -11.92 22.34
CA ARG A 267 0.39 -11.66 23.68
C ARG A 267 -0.22 -12.61 24.72
N ALA A 268 -1.54 -12.82 24.68
CA ALA A 268 -2.22 -13.68 25.63
C ALA A 268 -1.81 -15.16 25.49
N LEU A 269 -1.59 -15.62 24.26
CA LEU A 269 -1.27 -17.02 23.96
C LEU A 269 0.21 -17.35 24.12
N PHE A 270 1.11 -16.44 23.72
CA PHE A 270 2.55 -16.72 23.62
C PHE A 270 3.42 -15.70 24.35
N GLY A 271 2.82 -14.87 25.21
CA GLY A 271 3.53 -13.88 26.01
C GLY A 271 4.24 -12.82 25.17
N THR A 272 5.33 -12.27 25.72
CA THR A 272 6.11 -11.20 25.08
C THR A 272 6.73 -11.65 23.76
N ALA A 273 7.07 -12.93 23.62
CA ALA A 273 7.58 -13.49 22.35
C ALA A 273 6.53 -13.46 21.23
N GLY A 274 5.28 -13.83 21.54
CA GLY A 274 4.18 -13.72 20.58
C GLY A 274 3.88 -12.30 20.17
N LEU A 275 3.84 -11.39 21.15
CA LEU A 275 3.65 -9.96 20.89
C LEU A 275 4.74 -9.42 19.97
N TRP A 276 6.00 -9.72 20.27
CA TRP A 276 7.15 -9.33 19.44
C TRP A 276 7.03 -9.89 18.02
N ALA A 277 6.78 -11.19 17.86
CA ALA A 277 6.68 -11.82 16.54
C ALA A 277 5.54 -11.25 15.69
N SER A 278 4.37 -11.01 16.29
CA SER A 278 3.21 -10.43 15.63
C SER A 278 3.43 -8.97 15.23
N PHE A 279 4.01 -8.18 16.13
CA PHE A 279 4.33 -6.78 15.88
C PHE A 279 5.40 -6.64 14.79
N THR A 280 6.49 -7.40 14.91
CA THR A 280 7.61 -7.39 13.97
C THR A 280 7.20 -7.83 12.56
N SER A 281 6.46 -8.93 12.45
CA SER A 281 5.93 -9.37 11.15
C SER A 281 4.92 -8.37 10.55
N GLY A 282 4.11 -7.71 11.38
CA GLY A 282 3.12 -6.70 10.98
C GLY A 282 3.74 -5.52 10.26
N TYR A 283 4.70 -4.83 10.89
CA TYR A 283 5.33 -3.69 10.23
C TYR A 283 6.28 -4.14 9.10
N LEU A 284 6.97 -5.29 9.22
CA LEU A 284 7.82 -5.77 8.13
C LEU A 284 6.98 -6.08 6.89
N SER A 285 5.77 -6.60 7.06
CA SER A 285 4.81 -6.77 5.96
C SER A 285 4.50 -5.41 5.32
N GLN A 286 4.13 -4.40 6.11
CA GLN A 286 3.85 -3.06 5.59
C GLN A 286 5.06 -2.47 4.83
N LEU A 287 6.24 -2.45 5.46
CA LEU A 287 7.45 -1.86 4.86
C LEU A 287 7.89 -2.61 3.60
N LEU A 288 7.87 -3.94 3.62
CA LEU A 288 8.31 -4.74 2.48
C LEU A 288 7.37 -4.57 1.28
N THR A 289 6.06 -4.47 1.50
CA THR A 289 5.09 -4.32 0.42
C THR A 289 5.11 -2.93 -0.18
N LEU A 290 5.24 -1.89 0.65
CA LEU A 290 5.50 -0.53 0.17
C LEU A 290 6.80 -0.46 -0.64
N TRP A 291 7.82 -1.21 -0.22
CA TRP A 291 9.10 -1.20 -0.91
C TRP A 291 9.07 -1.92 -2.25
N PHE A 292 8.53 -3.14 -2.34
CA PHE A 292 8.44 -3.76 -3.66
C PHE A 292 7.47 -3.01 -4.58
N ASN A 293 6.45 -2.31 -4.07
CA ASN A 293 5.62 -1.43 -4.89
C ASN A 293 6.45 -0.33 -5.56
N VAL A 294 7.53 0.12 -4.93
CA VAL A 294 8.46 1.10 -5.51
C VAL A 294 9.48 0.42 -6.44
N VAL A 295 10.10 -0.68 -6.00
CA VAL A 295 11.15 -1.38 -6.75
C VAL A 295 10.60 -2.08 -8.00
N ASN A 296 9.35 -2.50 -8.00
CA ASN A 296 8.70 -3.14 -9.15
C ASN A 296 8.40 -2.18 -10.31
N HIS A 297 8.63 -0.87 -10.11
CA HIS A 297 8.74 0.11 -11.19
C HIS A 297 10.19 0.24 -11.72
N ALA A 298 11.11 -0.70 -11.43
CA ALA A 298 12.49 -0.64 -11.93
C ALA A 298 12.61 -0.98 -13.43
N THR A 299 13.74 -0.59 -14.02
CA THR A 299 14.05 -0.67 -15.46
C THR A 299 14.10 -2.10 -15.98
N GLU A 300 13.74 -2.29 -17.25
CA GLU A 300 13.80 -3.57 -17.98
C GLU A 300 15.17 -4.25 -17.89
N GLU A 301 16.24 -3.49 -17.61
CA GLU A 301 17.60 -4.00 -17.38
C GLU A 301 17.76 -4.83 -16.08
N GLY A 302 16.77 -4.81 -15.18
CA GLY A 302 16.73 -5.61 -13.95
C GLY A 302 16.01 -6.96 -14.07
N GLU A 303 15.38 -7.26 -15.21
CA GLU A 303 14.82 -8.59 -15.52
C GLU A 303 15.90 -9.57 -16.02
N GLU A 304 17.16 -9.44 -15.57
CA GLU A 304 18.09 -10.57 -15.61
C GLU A 304 17.59 -11.67 -14.69
N ALA A 305 16.86 -12.61 -15.29
CA ALA A 305 16.63 -13.96 -14.83
C ALA A 305 16.29 -14.09 -13.34
N ALA A 306 15.00 -14.02 -13.01
CA ALA A 306 14.49 -14.77 -11.87
C ALA A 306 14.99 -16.22 -12.00
N PRO A 307 15.74 -16.77 -11.01
CA PRO A 307 16.29 -18.11 -11.12
C PRO A 307 15.14 -19.11 -11.02
N GLY A 308 14.73 -19.66 -12.17
CA GLY A 308 13.58 -20.56 -12.26
C GLY A 308 13.08 -20.85 -13.67
N ALA A 309 13.55 -20.15 -14.70
CA ALA A 309 13.28 -20.56 -16.08
C ALA A 309 14.04 -21.86 -16.37
N ALA A 310 13.33 -22.98 -16.39
CA ALA A 310 13.87 -24.26 -16.84
C ALA A 310 14.44 -24.12 -18.27
N PRO A 311 15.66 -24.61 -18.55
CA PRO A 311 16.23 -24.53 -19.88
C PRO A 311 15.50 -25.52 -20.79
N GLY A 312 14.68 -25.03 -21.72
CA GLY A 312 14.04 -25.90 -22.73
C GLY A 312 12.80 -25.38 -23.47
N ALA A 313 12.33 -24.14 -23.25
CA ALA A 313 11.21 -23.63 -24.02
C ALA A 313 11.67 -23.12 -25.40
N ALA A 314 11.16 -23.75 -26.46
CA ALA A 314 11.44 -23.40 -27.86
C ALA A 314 11.09 -21.93 -28.19
N PRO A 315 11.85 -21.27 -29.08
CA PRO A 315 11.60 -19.89 -29.48
C PRO A 315 10.38 -19.86 -30.41
N GLY A 316 9.20 -19.47 -29.89
CA GLY A 316 8.03 -19.36 -30.77
C GLY A 316 6.65 -19.15 -30.14
N ALA A 317 6.52 -18.91 -28.84
CA ALA A 317 5.20 -18.67 -28.25
C ALA A 317 5.24 -17.76 -27.01
N ALA A 318 5.87 -16.58 -27.12
CA ALA A 318 5.59 -15.51 -26.16
C ALA A 318 4.33 -14.77 -26.65
N PRO A 319 3.20 -14.79 -25.91
CA PRO A 319 2.07 -13.97 -26.28
C PRO A 319 2.51 -12.50 -26.16
N GLU A 320 2.34 -11.76 -27.25
CA GLU A 320 2.62 -10.32 -27.35
C GLU A 320 2.22 -9.56 -26.08
N LEU A 321 3.20 -9.06 -25.34
CA LEU A 321 3.03 -8.13 -24.22
C LEU A 321 2.65 -6.71 -24.71
N SER A 322 2.32 -6.53 -25.99
CA SER A 322 2.22 -5.25 -26.70
C SER A 322 0.99 -4.38 -26.35
N ARG A 323 0.20 -4.79 -25.35
CA ARG A 323 -1.03 -4.08 -24.96
C ARG A 323 -1.12 -3.70 -23.47
N ALA A 324 -0.13 -4.07 -22.66
CA ALA A 324 -0.08 -3.64 -21.27
C ALA A 324 0.39 -2.18 -21.21
N LYS A 325 -0.29 -1.35 -20.42
CA LYS A 325 0.26 -0.05 -19.97
C LYS A 325 1.51 -0.39 -19.15
N ALA A 326 2.68 -0.38 -19.78
CA ALA A 326 3.94 -0.60 -19.10
C ALA A 326 4.16 0.57 -18.13
N CYS A 327 4.29 0.27 -16.84
CA CYS A 327 4.72 1.26 -15.86
C CYS A 327 6.12 1.73 -16.26
N ARG A 328 6.34 3.04 -16.18
CA ARG A 328 7.55 3.65 -16.70
C ARG A 328 8.64 3.49 -15.68
N ALA A 329 9.69 2.83 -16.12
CA ALA A 329 10.69 2.42 -15.18
C ALA A 329 11.57 3.55 -14.66
N THR A 330 11.90 3.52 -13.37
CA THR A 330 12.83 4.45 -12.72
C THR A 330 13.93 3.65 -12.02
N ASP A 331 15.20 4.05 -12.14
CA ASP A 331 16.28 3.45 -11.34
C ASP A 331 16.19 3.96 -9.88
N VAL A 332 15.29 3.34 -9.12
CA VAL A 332 15.05 3.67 -7.72
C VAL A 332 16.21 3.21 -6.81
N ARG A 333 16.99 2.21 -7.25
CA ARG A 333 18.06 1.61 -6.43
C ARG A 333 19.25 2.56 -6.30
N SER A 334 19.62 3.25 -7.38
CA SER A 334 20.67 4.27 -7.31
C SER A 334 20.20 5.54 -6.60
N ALA A 335 18.92 5.91 -6.75
CA ALA A 335 18.35 7.12 -6.17
C ALA A 335 18.36 7.16 -4.62
N LEU A 336 18.38 6.00 -3.96
CA LEU A 336 18.34 5.88 -2.50
C LEU A 336 19.65 5.31 -1.90
N SER A 337 20.71 5.12 -2.69
CA SER A 337 21.97 4.52 -2.23
C SER A 337 23.04 5.58 -1.86
N PRO A 338 23.81 5.37 -0.78
CA PRO A 338 23.72 4.26 0.18
C PRO A 338 22.70 4.53 1.29
N ASN A 339 21.75 3.62 1.48
CA ASN A 339 20.82 3.63 2.61
C ASN A 339 20.59 2.21 3.14
N LEU A 340 21.19 1.93 4.31
CA LEU A 340 21.16 0.63 4.98
C LEU A 340 19.74 0.08 5.18
N PHE A 341 18.75 0.96 5.40
CA PHE A 341 17.36 0.56 5.59
C PHE A 341 16.81 -0.15 4.34
N PHE A 342 16.93 0.51 3.18
CA PHE A 342 16.42 -0.04 1.92
C PHE A 342 17.25 -1.26 1.47
N GLU A 343 18.54 -1.30 1.81
CA GLU A 343 19.36 -2.50 1.63
C GLU A 343 18.85 -3.69 2.45
N CYS A 344 18.44 -3.49 3.71
CA CYS A 344 17.84 -4.56 4.51
C CYS A 344 16.53 -5.06 3.89
N LEU A 345 15.65 -4.17 3.40
CA LEU A 345 14.43 -4.57 2.72
C LEU A 345 14.70 -5.30 1.40
N ASN A 346 15.74 -4.91 0.65
CA ASN A 346 16.15 -5.62 -0.57
C ASN A 346 16.48 -7.10 -0.30
N ARG A 347 17.05 -7.42 0.87
CA ARG A 347 17.35 -8.81 1.28
C ARG A 347 16.09 -9.63 1.55
N LEU A 348 14.91 -9.02 1.68
CA LEU A 348 13.63 -9.67 1.96
C LEU A 348 12.70 -9.71 0.74
N LEU A 349 13.08 -9.16 -0.42
CA LEU A 349 12.24 -9.13 -1.63
C LEU A 349 11.84 -10.53 -2.13
N TRP A 350 12.61 -11.57 -1.81
CA TRP A 350 12.26 -12.95 -2.12
C TRP A 350 10.92 -13.40 -1.52
N VAL A 351 10.47 -12.78 -0.42
CA VAL A 351 9.13 -13.04 0.15
C VAL A 351 8.03 -12.62 -0.82
N GLY A 352 8.20 -11.49 -1.52
CA GLY A 352 7.27 -11.04 -2.55
C GLY A 352 7.20 -12.03 -3.72
N VAL A 353 8.37 -12.53 -4.17
CA VAL A 353 8.46 -13.56 -5.22
C VAL A 353 7.74 -14.84 -4.79
N LEU A 354 7.99 -15.31 -3.57
CA LEU A 354 7.32 -16.49 -3.00
C LEU A 354 5.78 -16.32 -2.98
N CYS A 355 5.33 -15.08 -2.78
CA CYS A 355 3.91 -14.72 -2.71
C CYS A 355 3.27 -14.38 -4.06
N GLY A 356 3.99 -14.51 -5.19
CA GLY A 356 3.46 -14.21 -6.52
C GLY A 356 3.37 -12.72 -6.84
N GLU A 357 4.11 -11.87 -6.14
CA GLU A 357 4.13 -10.41 -6.27
C GLU A 357 5.40 -9.87 -6.96
N GLY A 358 6.25 -10.77 -7.46
CA GLY A 358 7.52 -10.43 -8.11
C GLY A 358 7.43 -10.06 -9.60
N THR A 359 6.31 -10.35 -10.28
CA THR A 359 6.16 -10.13 -11.73
C THR A 359 5.18 -8.99 -12.02
N HIS A 360 5.63 -7.75 -11.89
CA HIS A 360 4.77 -6.56 -11.93
C HIS A 360 4.18 -6.27 -13.31
N ALA A 361 4.97 -6.37 -14.38
CA ALA A 361 4.46 -6.17 -15.75
C ALA A 361 3.35 -7.19 -16.10
N HIS A 362 3.57 -8.47 -15.78
CA HIS A 362 2.55 -9.50 -15.92
C HIS A 362 1.31 -9.19 -15.06
N HIS A 363 1.50 -8.66 -13.86
CA HIS A 363 0.41 -8.24 -12.99
C HIS A 363 -0.43 -7.10 -13.62
N HIS A 364 0.19 -6.08 -14.21
CA HIS A 364 -0.54 -5.00 -14.90
C HIS A 364 -1.36 -5.50 -16.09
N ALA A 365 -0.84 -6.51 -16.81
CA ALA A 365 -1.55 -7.14 -17.92
C ALA A 365 -2.69 -8.07 -17.45
N TYR A 366 -2.47 -8.82 -16.36
CA TYR A 366 -3.33 -9.91 -15.92
C TYR A 366 -3.73 -9.80 -14.45
N GLY A 367 -4.03 -8.58 -14.00
CA GLY A 367 -4.25 -8.26 -12.59
C GLY A 367 -5.35 -9.10 -11.94
N SER A 368 -6.36 -9.46 -12.72
CA SER A 368 -7.50 -10.27 -12.28
C SER A 368 -7.22 -11.74 -11.97
N LEU A 369 -6.04 -12.28 -12.29
CA LEU A 369 -5.74 -13.70 -12.03
C LEU A 369 -5.66 -14.01 -10.53
N ALA A 370 -6.31 -15.11 -10.14
CA ALA A 370 -6.24 -15.68 -8.79
C ALA A 370 -4.93 -16.44 -8.55
N HIS A 371 -4.37 -17.05 -9.59
CA HIS A 371 -3.08 -17.73 -9.57
C HIS A 371 -2.05 -16.93 -10.38
N ARG A 372 -0.92 -16.62 -9.75
CA ARG A 372 0.20 -15.88 -10.34
C ARG A 372 1.24 -16.88 -10.87
N PRO A 373 2.08 -16.49 -11.85
CA PRO A 373 3.22 -17.31 -12.27
C PRO A 373 4.21 -17.53 -11.11
N GLY A 374 4.98 -18.62 -11.17
CA GLY A 374 6.00 -18.94 -10.17
C GLY A 374 5.48 -19.82 -9.04
N VAL A 375 6.05 -19.67 -7.84
CA VAL A 375 5.71 -20.51 -6.67
C VAL A 375 4.29 -20.26 -6.18
N ASP A 376 3.89 -18.98 -6.15
CA ASP A 376 2.57 -18.52 -5.73
C ASP A 376 2.00 -19.25 -4.49
N LEU A 377 2.80 -19.28 -3.42
CA LEU A 377 2.46 -19.95 -2.17
C LEU A 377 1.03 -19.61 -1.68
N PRO A 378 0.56 -18.35 -1.71
CA PRO A 378 -0.76 -17.98 -1.19
C PRO A 378 -1.92 -18.63 -1.94
N PHE A 379 -1.79 -18.87 -3.25
CA PHE A 379 -2.82 -19.61 -3.98
C PHE A 379 -2.95 -21.04 -3.47
N HIS A 380 -1.83 -21.69 -3.16
CA HIS A 380 -1.80 -23.06 -2.68
C HIS A 380 -2.23 -23.22 -1.22
N ILE A 381 -1.80 -22.33 -0.33
CA ILE A 381 -2.07 -22.46 1.11
C ILE A 381 -3.39 -21.81 1.56
N PHE A 382 -3.98 -20.94 0.74
CA PHE A 382 -5.18 -20.19 1.13
C PHE A 382 -6.31 -20.29 0.11
N ILE A 383 -6.10 -19.88 -1.15
CA ILE A 383 -7.19 -19.88 -2.16
C ILE A 383 -7.67 -21.30 -2.46
N ARG A 384 -6.76 -22.25 -2.70
CA ARG A 384 -7.11 -23.65 -3.02
C ARG A 384 -7.88 -24.36 -1.91
N PRO A 385 -7.47 -24.28 -0.62
CA PRO A 385 -8.28 -24.80 0.48
C PRO A 385 -9.68 -24.19 0.53
N LEU A 386 -9.81 -22.87 0.35
CA LEU A 386 -11.12 -22.21 0.35
C LEU A 386 -12.01 -22.66 -0.83
N LEU A 387 -11.43 -22.93 -2.00
CA LEU A 387 -12.13 -23.52 -3.15
C LEU A 387 -12.63 -24.93 -2.82
N ALA A 388 -11.77 -25.76 -2.22
CA ALA A 388 -12.12 -27.12 -1.83
C ALA A 388 -13.25 -27.17 -0.78
N LEU A 389 -13.30 -26.16 0.10
CA LEU A 389 -14.36 -25.98 1.10
C LEU A 389 -15.63 -25.32 0.53
N GLY A 390 -15.64 -24.90 -0.74
CA GLY A 390 -16.76 -24.16 -1.34
C GLY A 390 -16.99 -22.77 -0.75
N LEU A 391 -16.02 -22.22 -0.01
CA LEU A 391 -16.12 -20.89 0.60
C LEU A 391 -15.83 -19.77 -0.41
N VAL A 392 -15.07 -20.08 -1.45
CA VAL A 392 -14.84 -19.23 -2.63
C VAL A 392 -15.08 -20.03 -3.91
N TRP A 393 -15.38 -19.35 -5.02
CA TRP A 393 -15.65 -19.97 -6.32
C TRP A 393 -15.26 -19.05 -7.49
N ASP A 394 -15.37 -19.56 -8.72
CA ASP A 394 -15.01 -18.87 -9.97
C ASP A 394 -13.62 -18.20 -9.94
N PRO A 395 -12.54 -18.93 -9.62
CA PRO A 395 -11.20 -18.35 -9.67
C PRO A 395 -10.83 -18.05 -11.12
N LYS A 396 -10.40 -16.81 -11.39
CA LYS A 396 -9.86 -16.41 -12.69
C LYS A 396 -8.47 -17.02 -12.86
N LEU A 397 -8.34 -17.97 -13.77
CA LEU A 397 -7.09 -18.71 -14.00
C LEU A 397 -6.63 -18.52 -15.45
N ALA A 398 -5.31 -18.49 -15.65
CA ALA A 398 -4.73 -18.37 -16.98
C ALA A 398 -5.24 -19.51 -17.89
N GLY A 399 -5.66 -19.16 -19.11
CA GLY A 399 -6.09 -20.11 -20.14
C GLY A 399 -7.55 -20.60 -20.05
N ARG A 400 -8.28 -20.40 -18.94
CA ARG A 400 -9.69 -20.83 -18.85
C ARG A 400 -10.70 -19.81 -19.40
N ASP A 401 -10.42 -18.52 -19.28
CA ASP A 401 -11.37 -17.44 -19.66
C ASP A 401 -11.43 -17.14 -21.17
N LYS A 402 -10.56 -17.77 -21.99
CA LYS A 402 -10.62 -17.64 -23.47
C LYS A 402 -11.51 -18.69 -24.14
N ALA A 403 -11.96 -19.72 -23.42
CA ALA A 403 -12.72 -20.83 -24.01
C ALA A 403 -14.24 -20.56 -24.15
N SER A 404 -14.77 -19.46 -23.60
CA SER A 404 -16.24 -19.19 -23.59
C SER A 404 -16.75 -18.21 -24.64
N LYS A 405 -15.92 -17.80 -25.61
CA LYS A 405 -16.33 -16.93 -26.72
C LYS A 405 -16.15 -17.59 -28.09
N VAL A 406 -16.79 -18.74 -28.28
CA VAL A 406 -17.11 -19.27 -29.60
C VAL A 406 -18.61 -19.56 -29.60
N HIS A 407 -19.38 -18.62 -30.15
CA HIS A 407 -20.75 -18.82 -30.57
C HIS A 407 -20.80 -18.68 -32.09
#